data_AF-A0A8C8Z848-F1
#
_entry.id   AF-A0A8C8Z848-F1
#
_cell.length_a   1.000
_cell.length_b   1.000
_cell.length_c   1.000
_cell.angle_alpha   90.00
_cell.angle_beta   90.00
_cell.angle_gamma   90.00
#
_symmetry.space_group_name_H-M   'P 1'
#
loop_
_entity.id
_entity.type
_entity.pdbx_description
1 polymer ?
#
loop_
_entity_poly.entity_id
_entity_poly.type
_entity_poly.pdbx_seq_one_letter_code
_entity_poly.pdbx_strand_id
1 'polypeptide(L)'
;MAAFEEEPEVPPEQLDVARGLENLPVSAWPPGPARYLYFLQYTPDHVGGPGADISPTQITFPGCMCVKTPCLPGTCSCLHYEENYDDNSCLRDIGSEAKYAKPVFECNFLCQCGDHCRNRVVQRGLQFHLQVFKTDKKGWGLHTLEFIPKGRFVCEYRWTLLWSAGRI
;
A
#
# COMPACT_ATOMS: atom_id res chain seq x y z
N MET A 1 -12.05 -51.12 -5.80
CA MET A 1 -11.08 -50.36 -4.98
C MET A 1 -10.73 -49.13 -5.79
N ALA A 2 -11.30 -47.98 -5.44
CA ALA A 2 -11.00 -46.73 -6.13
C ALA A 2 -9.58 -46.33 -5.77
N ALA A 3 -8.74 -46.10 -6.79
CA ALA A 3 -7.42 -45.55 -6.60
C ALA A 3 -7.58 -44.16 -5.99
N PHE A 4 -6.92 -43.94 -4.84
CA PHE A 4 -6.74 -42.62 -4.27
C PHE A 4 -5.76 -41.92 -5.21
N GLU A 5 -6.27 -41.03 -6.06
CA GLU A 5 -5.41 -40.19 -6.90
C GLU A 5 -4.57 -39.33 -5.94
N GLU A 6 -3.26 -39.59 -5.90
CA GLU A 6 -2.31 -38.75 -5.19
C GLU A 6 -2.41 -37.33 -5.77
N GLU A 7 -2.77 -36.34 -4.94
CA GLU A 7 -2.62 -34.94 -5.31
C GLU A 7 -1.16 -34.73 -5.73
N PRO A 8 -0.88 -34.06 -6.87
CA PRO A 8 0.48 -33.82 -7.28
C PRO A 8 1.20 -33.03 -6.19
N GLU A 9 2.35 -33.54 -5.72
CA GLU A 9 3.25 -32.79 -4.85
C GLU A 9 3.75 -31.55 -5.60
N VAL A 10 3.02 -30.45 -5.43
CA VAL A 10 3.48 -29.12 -5.82
C VAL A 10 4.71 -28.84 -4.94
N PRO A 11 5.89 -28.55 -5.53
CA PRO A 11 7.04 -28.10 -4.75
C PRO A 11 6.58 -26.95 -3.83
N PRO A 12 7.21 -26.72 -2.66
CA PRO A 12 6.87 -25.57 -1.84
C PRO A 12 7.37 -24.30 -2.55
N GLU A 13 6.72 -23.93 -3.64
CA GLU A 13 6.77 -22.58 -4.16
C GLU A 13 6.33 -21.70 -2.99
N GLN A 14 7.25 -20.83 -2.60
CA GLN A 14 7.02 -19.87 -1.54
C GLN A 14 5.80 -19.04 -1.94
N LEU A 15 4.65 -19.39 -1.35
CA LEU A 15 3.36 -18.81 -1.67
C LEU A 15 3.44 -17.29 -1.55
N ASP A 16 3.35 -16.60 -2.69
CA ASP A 16 3.19 -15.15 -2.75
C ASP A 16 1.70 -14.79 -2.82
N VAL A 17 1.16 -14.33 -1.70
CA VAL A 17 -0.23 -13.87 -1.57
C VAL A 17 -0.51 -12.69 -2.50
N ALA A 18 0.49 -11.86 -2.79
CA ALA A 18 0.37 -10.72 -3.69
C ALA A 18 0.45 -11.11 -5.18
N ARG A 19 0.80 -12.36 -5.51
CA ARG A 19 0.88 -12.89 -6.89
C ARG A 19 1.80 -12.06 -7.81
N GLY A 20 2.89 -11.53 -7.27
CA GLY A 20 3.83 -10.66 -7.98
C GLY A 20 3.31 -9.27 -8.32
N LEU A 21 2.16 -8.86 -7.74
CA LEU A 21 1.55 -7.54 -8.00
C LEU A 21 2.13 -6.43 -7.11
N GLU A 22 2.85 -6.78 -6.06
CA GLU A 22 3.64 -5.85 -5.25
C GLU A 22 5.13 -5.98 -5.63
N ASN A 23 5.92 -4.96 -5.29
CA ASN A 23 7.36 -4.97 -5.58
C ASN A 23 8.19 -5.92 -4.69
N LEU A 24 7.58 -6.47 -3.62
CA LEU A 24 8.14 -7.55 -2.79
C LEU A 24 7.08 -8.64 -2.58
N PRO A 25 7.46 -9.92 -2.54
CA PRO A 25 6.52 -11.01 -2.29
C PRO A 25 5.97 -10.97 -0.86
N VAL A 26 4.69 -11.30 -0.70
CA VAL A 26 4.02 -11.43 0.60
C VAL A 26 3.83 -12.91 0.90
N SER A 27 4.68 -13.44 1.76
CA SER A 27 4.66 -14.88 2.10
C SER A 27 3.47 -15.26 2.98
N ALA A 28 3.17 -16.55 3.12
CA ALA A 28 2.16 -17.05 4.06
C ALA A 28 2.63 -18.22 4.94
N TRP A 29 2.18 -18.26 6.19
CA TRP A 29 2.50 -19.31 7.16
C TRP A 29 1.32 -19.70 8.06
N PRO A 30 1.02 -21.00 8.28
CA PRO A 30 1.67 -22.16 7.69
C PRO A 30 1.21 -22.44 6.24
N PRO A 31 2.02 -23.12 5.40
CA PRO A 31 1.76 -23.26 3.96
C PRO A 31 0.45 -23.96 3.59
N GLY A 32 0.02 -24.99 4.34
CA GLY A 32 -1.18 -25.76 4.04
C GLY A 32 -2.49 -24.94 4.17
N PRO A 33 -2.80 -24.41 5.37
CA PRO A 33 -3.96 -23.55 5.59
C PRO A 33 -3.97 -22.28 4.74
N ALA A 34 -2.81 -21.82 4.26
CA ALA A 34 -2.71 -20.64 3.41
C ALA A 34 -3.31 -20.86 2.00
N ARG A 35 -3.60 -22.11 1.60
CA ARG A 35 -4.28 -22.41 0.33
C ARG A 35 -5.64 -21.68 0.19
N TYR A 36 -6.34 -21.40 1.30
CA TYR A 36 -7.59 -20.63 1.25
C TYR A 36 -7.41 -19.16 0.83
N LEU A 37 -6.21 -18.60 0.96
CA LEU A 37 -5.90 -17.24 0.52
C LEU A 37 -5.94 -17.11 -1.01
N TYR A 38 -5.81 -18.20 -1.76
CA TYR A 38 -5.96 -18.18 -3.22
C TYR A 38 -7.37 -17.86 -3.69
N PHE A 39 -8.40 -18.08 -2.85
CA PHE A 39 -9.77 -17.70 -3.20
C PHE A 39 -10.01 -16.19 -3.11
N LEU A 40 -9.10 -15.45 -2.48
CA LEU A 40 -9.16 -14.00 -2.45
C LEU A 40 -8.50 -13.43 -3.70
N GLN A 41 -9.19 -12.53 -4.39
CA GLN A 41 -8.62 -11.74 -5.47
C GLN A 41 -7.78 -10.61 -4.87
N TYR A 42 -6.45 -10.75 -4.94
CA TYR A 42 -5.53 -9.70 -4.54
C TYR A 42 -5.52 -8.57 -5.58
N THR A 43 -5.43 -7.31 -5.11
CA THR A 43 -5.27 -6.13 -5.95
C THR A 43 -4.28 -5.15 -5.31
N PRO A 44 -3.29 -4.65 -6.06
CA PRO A 44 -2.39 -3.60 -5.60
C PRO A 44 -3.01 -2.21 -5.78
N ASP A 45 -4.28 -2.11 -6.20
CA ASP A 45 -4.95 -0.82 -6.38
C ASP A 45 -6.36 -0.88 -5.81
N HIS A 46 -6.89 0.28 -5.43
CA HIS A 46 -8.32 0.43 -5.14
C HIS A 46 -9.15 0.12 -6.39
N VAL A 47 -10.16 -0.72 -6.24
CA VAL A 47 -11.09 -1.09 -7.33
C VAL A 47 -12.41 -0.35 -7.13
N GLY A 48 -12.95 0.26 -8.18
CA GLY A 48 -14.28 0.88 -8.13
C GLY A 48 -15.38 -0.18 -7.96
N GLY A 49 -16.22 -0.03 -6.94
CA GLY A 49 -17.41 -0.86 -6.77
C GLY A 49 -18.56 -0.44 -7.70
N PRO A 50 -19.67 -1.21 -7.69
CA PRO A 50 -20.86 -0.86 -8.48
C PRO A 50 -21.35 0.56 -8.18
N GLY A 51 -21.57 1.36 -9.23
CA GLY A 51 -22.03 2.75 -9.10
C GLY A 51 -20.94 3.77 -8.78
N ALA A 52 -19.65 3.41 -8.89
CA ALA A 52 -18.56 4.37 -8.81
C ALA A 52 -18.51 5.25 -10.08
N ASP A 53 -18.77 6.55 -9.93
CA ASP A 53 -18.68 7.53 -11.02
C ASP A 53 -17.24 8.01 -11.28
N ILE A 54 -16.33 7.80 -10.32
CA ILE A 54 -14.93 8.23 -10.39
C ILE A 54 -14.04 7.02 -10.14
N SER A 55 -13.04 6.82 -11.01
CA SER A 55 -12.02 5.80 -10.77
C SER A 55 -11.17 6.19 -9.56
N PRO A 56 -10.95 5.29 -8.59
CA PRO A 56 -10.07 5.57 -7.44
C PRO A 56 -8.63 5.93 -7.85
N THR A 57 -8.21 5.46 -9.02
CA THR A 57 -6.89 5.70 -9.59
C THR A 57 -6.81 6.98 -10.44
N GLN A 58 -7.94 7.67 -10.64
CA GLN A 58 -7.95 8.91 -11.41
C GLN A 58 -7.26 10.03 -10.65
N ILE A 59 -6.22 10.61 -11.25
CA ILE A 59 -5.57 11.77 -10.67
C ILE A 59 -6.44 13.01 -10.86
N THR A 60 -6.74 13.68 -9.75
CA THR A 60 -7.51 14.91 -9.70
C THR A 60 -6.65 16.14 -9.37
N PHE A 61 -5.41 15.95 -8.94
CA PHE A 61 -4.50 17.02 -8.53
C PHE A 61 -3.46 17.36 -9.61
N PRO A 62 -3.28 18.65 -9.97
CA PRO A 62 -2.48 19.06 -11.14
C PRO A 62 -0.96 18.89 -10.98
N GLY A 63 -0.48 18.54 -9.78
CA GLY A 63 0.95 18.41 -9.50
C GLY A 63 1.68 19.74 -9.30
N CYS A 64 3.01 19.67 -9.14
CA CYS A 64 3.89 20.82 -8.93
C CYS A 64 4.85 21.04 -10.11
N MET A 65 5.29 22.29 -10.27
CA MET A 65 6.23 22.71 -11.32
C MET A 65 7.70 22.75 -10.85
N CYS A 66 8.05 22.04 -9.77
CA CYS A 66 9.41 22.01 -9.24
C CYS A 66 10.32 21.21 -10.19
N VAL A 67 11.41 21.82 -10.67
CA VAL A 67 12.35 21.19 -11.62
C VAL A 67 13.77 21.15 -11.07
N LYS A 68 14.37 22.33 -10.87
CA LYS A 68 15.79 22.47 -10.53
C LYS A 68 16.08 22.35 -9.03
N THR A 69 15.06 22.54 -8.20
CA THR A 69 15.17 22.50 -6.75
C THR A 69 14.30 21.37 -6.20
N PRO A 70 14.71 20.75 -5.08
CA PRO A 70 13.86 19.81 -4.36
C PRO A 70 12.51 20.42 -4.01
N CYS A 71 11.48 19.58 -3.91
CA CYS A 71 10.18 20.01 -3.40
C CYS A 71 10.30 20.34 -1.91
N LEU A 72 10.17 21.63 -1.57
CA LEU A 72 10.26 22.13 -0.20
C LEU A 72 8.99 22.91 0.17
N PRO A 73 8.60 22.98 1.45
CA PRO A 73 7.49 23.81 1.91
C PRO A 73 7.67 25.27 1.48
N GLY A 74 6.58 25.93 1.08
CA GLY A 74 6.58 27.30 0.58
C GLY A 74 6.99 27.46 -0.89
N THR A 75 7.63 26.46 -1.52
CA THR A 75 7.96 26.49 -2.96
C THR A 75 7.24 25.43 -3.77
N CYS A 76 6.96 24.26 -3.17
CA CYS A 76 6.23 23.17 -3.81
C CYS A 76 4.74 23.26 -3.50
N SER A 77 3.89 23.30 -4.52
CA SER A 77 2.43 23.28 -4.36
C SER A 77 1.89 21.99 -3.74
N CYS A 78 2.63 20.87 -3.78
CA CYS A 78 2.23 19.63 -3.11
C CYS A 78 2.48 19.66 -1.59
N LEU A 79 3.29 20.60 -1.09
CA LEU A 79 3.65 20.73 0.33
C LEU A 79 2.96 21.96 0.94
N HIS A 80 1.64 21.88 1.08
CA HIS A 80 0.79 22.98 1.56
C HIS A 80 1.04 23.39 3.01
N TYR A 81 1.56 22.47 3.83
CA TYR A 81 1.79 22.71 5.25
C TYR A 81 3.29 22.61 5.56
N GLU A 82 3.76 21.42 5.89
CA GLU A 82 5.15 21.11 6.21
C GLU A 82 5.63 19.96 5.30
N GLU A 83 6.89 19.55 5.45
CA GLU A 83 7.34 18.32 4.83
C GLU A 83 6.55 17.13 5.38
N ASN A 84 5.96 16.31 4.50
CA ASN A 84 5.30 15.07 4.91
C ASN A 84 6.34 14.06 5.46
N TYR A 85 7.50 13.98 4.81
CA TYR A 85 8.51 12.95 5.08
C TYR A 85 9.90 13.55 5.30
N ASP A 86 10.69 12.90 6.15
CA ASP A 86 12.12 13.20 6.31
C ASP A 86 12.98 12.58 5.20
N ASP A 87 14.30 12.70 5.31
CA ASP A 87 15.25 12.14 4.33
C ASP A 87 15.26 10.60 4.31
N ASN A 88 14.78 9.96 5.38
CA ASN A 88 14.70 8.49 5.51
C ASN A 88 13.33 7.94 5.07
N SER A 89 12.50 8.77 4.43
CA SER A 89 11.12 8.41 4.06
C SER A 89 10.24 8.05 5.26
N CYS A 90 10.52 8.63 6.43
CA CYS A 90 9.68 8.51 7.62
C CYS A 90 8.70 9.69 7.69
N LEU A 91 7.45 9.42 8.06
CA LEU A 91 6.44 10.44 8.34
C LEU A 91 6.90 11.32 9.51
N ARG A 92 6.94 12.65 9.29
CA ARG A 92 7.44 13.60 10.30
C ARG A 92 6.46 13.83 11.46
N ASP A 93 5.15 13.86 11.17
CA ASP A 93 4.12 14.18 12.16
C ASP A 93 3.36 12.91 12.60
N ILE A 94 3.86 12.26 13.65
CA ILE A 94 3.23 11.08 14.26
C ILE A 94 2.42 11.50 15.52
N GLY A 95 2.35 12.79 15.85
CA GLY A 95 1.91 13.20 17.20
C GLY A 95 1.60 14.68 17.43
N SER A 96 1.09 15.39 16.43
CA SER A 96 0.67 16.78 16.59
C SER A 96 -0.48 16.92 17.60
N GLU A 97 -0.29 17.78 18.61
CA GLU A 97 -1.34 18.30 19.51
C GLU A 97 -2.37 19.19 18.79
N ALA A 98 -2.30 19.31 17.45
CA ALA A 98 -3.26 20.10 16.70
C ALA A 98 -4.67 19.51 16.81
N LYS A 99 -5.63 20.42 16.92
CA LYS A 99 -7.06 20.14 17.00
C LYS A 99 -7.60 19.36 15.79
N TYR A 100 -6.89 19.38 14.66
CA TYR A 100 -7.27 18.72 13.40
C TYR A 100 -6.05 18.13 12.69
N ALA A 101 -6.26 17.01 11.98
CA ALA A 101 -5.24 16.39 11.15
C ALA A 101 -5.01 17.20 9.86
N LYS A 102 -3.74 17.32 9.46
CA LYS A 102 -3.34 17.91 8.17
C LYS A 102 -3.32 16.81 7.09
N PRO A 103 -3.96 17.01 5.93
CA PRO A 103 -3.90 16.04 4.84
C PRO A 103 -2.50 15.97 4.23
N VAL A 104 -2.09 14.76 3.86
CA VAL A 104 -0.83 14.47 3.16
C VAL A 104 -1.10 14.43 1.66
N PHE A 105 -0.37 15.24 0.90
CA PHE A 105 -0.37 15.22 -0.56
C PHE A 105 1.02 14.86 -1.09
N GLU A 106 1.13 13.72 -1.75
CA GLU A 106 2.37 13.35 -2.44
C GLU A 106 2.49 14.08 -3.79
N CYS A 107 3.73 14.29 -4.23
CA CYS A 107 3.98 14.62 -5.62
C CYS A 107 3.51 13.45 -6.50
N ASN A 108 2.85 13.74 -7.61
CA ASN A 108 2.21 12.74 -8.46
C ASN A 108 2.83 12.73 -9.87
N PHE A 109 2.28 11.93 -10.78
CA PHE A 109 2.81 11.80 -12.14
C PHE A 109 2.72 13.09 -12.99
N LEU A 110 1.88 14.07 -12.62
CA LEU A 110 1.82 15.39 -13.26
C LEU A 110 2.87 16.37 -12.73
N CYS A 111 3.55 16.03 -11.63
CA CYS A 111 4.64 16.84 -11.12
C CYS A 111 5.86 16.77 -12.03
N GLN A 112 6.55 17.90 -12.22
CA GLN A 112 7.82 17.95 -12.96
C GLN A 112 9.02 17.46 -12.13
N CYS A 113 8.85 17.27 -10.82
CA CYS A 113 9.89 16.71 -9.97
C CYS A 113 10.05 15.20 -10.23
N GLY A 114 11.29 14.72 -10.28
CA GLY A 114 11.59 13.32 -10.59
C GLY A 114 11.13 12.32 -9.52
N ASP A 115 11.34 11.03 -9.80
CA ASP A 115 10.89 9.91 -8.97
C ASP A 115 11.61 9.81 -7.62
N HIS A 116 12.82 10.38 -7.54
CA HIS A 116 13.59 10.51 -6.30
C HIS A 116 13.11 11.66 -5.40
N CYS A 117 12.04 12.40 -5.78
CA CYS A 117 11.45 13.41 -4.92
C CYS A 117 11.11 12.82 -3.55
N ARG A 118 11.51 13.51 -2.46
CA ARG A 118 11.23 13.09 -1.08
C ARG A 118 9.74 13.02 -0.76
N ASN A 119 8.92 13.80 -1.47
CA ASN A 119 7.47 13.78 -1.32
C ASN A 119 6.79 12.68 -2.16
N ARG A 120 7.45 11.53 -2.33
CA ARG A 120 6.95 10.31 -2.98
C ARG A 120 7.37 9.10 -2.13
N VAL A 121 6.49 8.61 -1.25
CA VAL A 121 6.81 7.50 -0.32
C VAL A 121 5.80 6.37 -0.47
N VAL A 122 4.51 6.66 -0.27
CA VAL A 122 3.42 5.68 -0.36
C VAL A 122 3.36 5.09 -1.77
N GLN A 123 3.45 5.93 -2.79
CA GLN A 123 3.42 5.49 -4.20
C GLN A 123 4.60 4.60 -4.62
N ARG A 124 5.64 4.45 -3.79
CA ARG A 124 6.76 3.53 -4.07
C ARG A 124 6.43 2.07 -3.74
N GLY A 125 5.26 1.81 -3.15
CA GLY A 125 4.81 0.47 -2.83
C GLY A 125 5.50 -0.12 -1.59
N LEU A 126 5.30 -1.42 -1.40
CA LEU A 126 5.75 -2.19 -0.25
C LEU A 126 7.28 -2.21 -0.09
N GLN A 127 7.83 -1.68 0.99
CA GLN A 127 9.30 -1.62 1.19
C GLN A 127 9.87 -2.67 2.14
N PHE A 128 9.05 -3.58 2.66
CA PHE A 128 9.45 -4.55 3.68
C PHE A 128 8.88 -5.94 3.40
N HIS A 129 9.59 -6.99 3.79
CA HIS A 129 9.09 -8.36 3.70
C HIS A 129 8.01 -8.60 4.75
N LEU A 130 6.80 -8.87 4.26
CA LEU A 130 5.63 -9.17 5.10
C LEU A 130 5.23 -10.63 4.95
N GLN A 131 4.58 -11.15 5.98
CA GLN A 131 4.05 -12.48 6.00
C GLN A 131 2.63 -12.49 6.57
N VAL A 132 1.72 -13.11 5.83
CA VAL A 132 0.40 -13.48 6.32
C VAL A 132 0.54 -14.71 7.21
N PHE A 133 0.14 -14.63 8.46
CA PHE A 133 0.33 -15.73 9.40
C PHE A 133 -0.94 -16.11 10.16
N LYS A 134 -1.10 -17.39 10.46
CA LYS A 134 -2.20 -17.86 11.31
C LYS A 134 -1.89 -17.53 12.77
N THR A 135 -2.76 -16.74 13.37
CA THR A 135 -2.73 -16.45 14.81
C THR A 135 -3.51 -17.52 15.58
N ASP A 136 -3.20 -17.67 16.87
CA ASP A 136 -3.84 -18.66 17.74
C ASP A 136 -5.35 -18.41 17.94
N LYS A 137 -5.77 -17.13 17.98
CA LYS A 137 -7.12 -16.74 18.45
C LYS A 137 -7.83 -15.69 17.58
N LYS A 138 -7.17 -15.10 16.59
CA LYS A 138 -7.70 -13.96 15.80
C LYS A 138 -7.83 -14.24 14.31
N GLY A 139 -7.68 -15.49 13.89
CA GLY A 139 -7.65 -15.85 12.47
C GLY A 139 -6.30 -15.53 11.85
N TRP A 140 -6.31 -14.96 10.64
CA TRP A 140 -5.09 -14.56 9.92
C TRP A 140 -4.67 -13.15 10.32
N GLY A 141 -3.36 -12.93 10.45
CA GLY A 141 -2.76 -11.62 10.69
C GLY A 141 -1.65 -11.35 9.68
N LEU A 142 -1.11 -10.14 9.73
CA LEU A 142 0.07 -9.73 8.96
C LEU A 142 1.16 -9.36 9.95
N HIS A 143 2.37 -9.87 9.75
CA HIS A 143 3.56 -9.47 10.49
C HIS A 143 4.73 -9.23 9.55
N THR A 144 5.75 -8.53 10.04
CA THR A 144 6.97 -8.26 9.27
C THR A 144 8.06 -9.28 9.62
N LEU A 145 8.89 -9.60 8.63
CA LEU A 145 10.05 -10.47 8.80
C LEU A 145 11.34 -9.69 9.12
N GLU A 146 11.25 -8.37 9.22
CA GLU A 146 12.38 -7.47 9.43
C GLU A 146 12.00 -6.30 10.35
N PHE A 147 13.01 -5.54 10.80
CA PHE A 147 12.76 -4.36 11.63
C PHE A 147 12.23 -3.20 10.77
N ILE A 148 11.13 -2.59 11.19
CA ILE A 148 10.56 -1.39 10.56
C ILE A 148 10.83 -0.17 11.44
N PRO A 149 11.65 0.79 11.00
CA PRO A 149 11.84 2.06 11.72
C PRO A 149 10.53 2.81 11.90
N LYS A 150 10.39 3.49 13.05
CA LYS A 150 9.21 4.32 13.35
C LYS A 150 8.98 5.35 12.23
N GLY A 151 7.74 5.45 11.75
CA GLY A 151 7.32 6.42 10.74
C GLY A 151 7.48 5.94 9.29
N ARG A 152 8.12 4.80 9.04
CA ARG A 152 8.21 4.23 7.69
C ARG A 152 6.85 3.74 7.22
N PHE A 153 6.55 3.99 5.94
CA PHE A 153 5.40 3.40 5.27
C PHE A 153 5.50 1.87 5.23
N VAL A 154 4.42 1.19 5.61
CA VAL A 154 4.36 -0.28 5.65
C VAL A 154 3.62 -0.82 4.44
N CYS A 155 2.30 -0.60 4.38
CA CYS A 155 1.44 -1.02 3.27
C CYS A 155 0.13 -0.22 3.32
N GLU A 156 -0.61 -0.25 2.21
CA GLU A 156 -1.94 0.35 2.13
C GLU A 156 -3.05 -0.65 2.49
N TYR A 157 -4.16 -0.13 3.00
CA TYR A 157 -5.39 -0.89 3.11
C TYR A 157 -6.20 -0.71 1.81
N ARG A 158 -6.08 -1.68 0.91
CA ARG A 158 -6.72 -1.68 -0.42
C ARG A 158 -7.92 -2.62 -0.45
N TRP A 159 -9.00 -2.17 -1.07
CA TRP A 159 -10.27 -2.88 -1.19
C TRP A 159 -11.15 -2.24 -2.27
N THR A 160 -12.27 -2.87 -2.59
CA THR A 160 -13.25 -2.36 -3.55
C THR A 160 -14.06 -1.21 -2.96
N LEU A 161 -13.83 0.04 -3.38
CA LEU A 161 -14.56 1.19 -2.86
C LEU A 161 -16.07 1.06 -3.08
N LEU A 162 -16.84 1.13 -1.99
CA LEU A 162 -18.30 1.05 -2.02
C LEU A 162 -18.90 2.45 -1.86
N TRP A 163 -19.79 2.83 -2.77
CA TRP A 163 -20.55 4.07 -2.69
C TRP A 163 -21.82 3.87 -1.86
N SER A 164 -22.07 4.75 -0.89
CA SER A 164 -23.38 4.79 -0.22
C SER A 164 -24.40 5.33 -1.23
N ALA A 165 -25.50 4.60 -1.45
CA ALA A 165 -26.59 5.01 -2.34
C ALA A 165 -27.31 6.28 -1.81
N GLY A 166 -26.67 7.43 -1.95
CA GLY A 166 -27.23 8.76 -1.77
C GLY A 166 -27.10 9.48 -3.10
N ARG A 167 -28.20 9.56 -3.84
CA ARG A 167 -28.30 10.51 -4.97
C ARG A 167 -28.28 11.91 -4.34
N ILE A 168 -27.33 12.73 -4.77
CA ILE A 168 -27.37 14.18 -4.54
C ILE A 168 -28.36 14.80 -5.53
#